data_AF-A0A7R8ZGB2-F1
#
_entry.id   AF-A0A7R8ZGB2-F1
#
_cell.length_a   1.000
_cell.length_b   1.000
_cell.length_c   1.000
_cell.angle_alpha   90.00
_cell.angle_beta   90.00
_cell.angle_gamma   90.00
#
_symmetry.space_group_name_H-M   'P 1'
#
loop_
_entity.id
_entity.type
_entity.pdbx_description
1 polymer ?
#
loop_
_entity_poly.entity_id
_entity_poly.type
_entity_poly.pdbx_seq_one_letter_code
_entity_poly.pdbx_strand_id
1 'polypeptide(L)'
;MAFSIKKTLPELLRSEERNGDIQCINGIRALCSLALYVGHKLMCMTIIPFSNRNNFAQLIQNPVSMLIRPFTLYVYAFLLLSGFLTAYNMSREMKRKGYIDWKRRYLARFIRND
;
A
#
# COMPACT_ATOMS: atom_id res chain seq x y z
N MET A 1 -15.63 1.04 18.35
CA MET A 1 -14.16 0.89 18.52
C MET A 1 -13.55 2.29 18.50
N ALA A 2 -12.99 2.77 19.61
CA ALA A 2 -12.37 4.10 19.67
C ALA A 2 -10.90 3.99 19.26
N PHE A 3 -10.53 4.65 18.17
CA PHE A 3 -9.17 4.65 17.64
C PHE A 3 -8.29 5.55 18.53
N SER A 4 -7.40 4.95 19.33
CA SER A 4 -6.43 5.70 20.13
C SER A 4 -5.06 5.65 19.45
N ILE A 5 -4.67 6.75 18.78
CA ILE A 5 -3.42 6.86 18.03
C ILE A 5 -2.21 6.44 18.86
N LYS A 6 -2.17 6.79 20.16
CA LYS A 6 -1.05 6.45 21.05
C LYS A 6 -0.88 4.94 21.25
N LYS A 7 -1.97 4.16 21.20
CA LYS A 7 -1.92 2.70 21.36
C LYS A 7 -1.77 1.99 20.02
N THR A 8 -2.49 2.45 18.99
CA THR A 8 -2.55 1.77 17.69
C THR A 8 -1.30 2.01 16.83
N LEU A 9 -0.65 3.18 16.94
CA LEU A 9 0.53 3.48 16.13
C LEU A 9 1.76 2.58 16.42
N PRO A 10 2.16 2.34 17.69
CA PRO A 10 3.25 1.40 17.97
C PRO A 10 2.90 -0.04 17.60
N GLU A 11 1.62 -0.43 17.70
CA GLU A 11 1.14 -1.75 17.25
C GLU A 11 1.22 -1.92 15.73
N LEU A 12 0.90 -0.87 14.96
CA LEU A 12 1.01 -0.86 13.50
C LEU A 12 2.46 -0.83 13.00
N LEU A 13 3.35 -0.17 13.73
CA LEU A 13 4.78 -0.11 13.41
C LEU A 13 5.54 -1.36 13.87
N ARG A 14 4.94 -2.17 14.75
CA ARG A 14 5.50 -3.44 15.18
C ARG A 14 5.45 -4.43 14.02
N SER A 15 6.55 -4.51 13.29
CA SER A 15 6.74 -5.49 12.22
C SER A 15 6.87 -6.88 12.83
N GLU A 16 5.86 -7.72 12.65
CA GLU A 16 5.96 -9.13 13.04
C GLU A 16 6.86 -9.86 12.04
N GLU A 17 7.96 -10.43 12.54
CA GLU A 17 8.90 -11.27 11.79
C GLU A 17 8.19 -12.55 11.33
N ARG A 18 7.47 -12.49 10.22
CA ARG A 18 6.92 -13.69 9.61
C ARG A 18 8.05 -14.42 8.89
N ASN A 19 8.42 -15.59 9.41
CA ASN A 19 9.54 -16.41 8.92
C ASN A 19 9.59 -16.49 7.37
N GLY A 20 10.57 -15.78 6.80
CA GLY A 20 10.87 -15.75 5.36
C GLY A 20 10.05 -14.75 4.52
N ASP A 21 9.52 -13.69 5.13
CA ASP A 21 9.02 -12.51 4.41
C ASP A 21 10.12 -11.44 4.28
N ILE A 22 10.12 -10.69 3.17
CA ILE A 22 11.13 -9.67 2.90
C ILE A 22 10.63 -8.33 3.45
N GLN A 23 11.07 -7.97 4.66
CA GLN A 23 10.59 -6.78 5.37
C GLN A 23 10.71 -5.48 4.58
N CYS A 24 11.81 -5.29 3.84
CA CYS A 24 12.00 -4.10 3.00
C CYS A 24 10.88 -3.92 1.97
N ILE A 25 10.39 -5.02 1.37
CA ILE A 25 9.31 -4.96 0.38
C ILE A 25 7.98 -4.54 1.03
N ASN A 26 7.70 -5.03 2.25
CA ASN A 26 6.52 -4.60 3.00
C ASN A 26 6.61 -3.13 3.42
N GLY A 27 7.80 -2.65 3.80
CA GLY A 27 8.04 -1.23 4.08
C GLY A 27 7.79 -0.35 2.85
N ILE A 28 8.34 -0.73 1.69
CA ILE A 28 8.11 0.01 0.44
C ILE A 28 6.61 -0.01 0.06
N ARG A 29 5.93 -1.14 0.20
CA ARG A 29 4.48 -1.23 -0.02
C ARG A 29 3.70 -0.30 0.91
N ALA A 30 4.09 -0.18 2.18
CA ALA A 30 3.46 0.74 3.12
C ALA A 30 3.66 2.20 2.70
N LEU A 31 4.88 2.57 2.29
CA LEU A 31 5.18 3.91 1.76
C LEU A 31 4.38 4.22 0.49
N CYS A 32 4.33 3.28 -0.47
CA CYS A 32 3.51 3.45 -1.67
C CYS A 32 2.02 3.62 -1.31
N SER A 33 1.50 2.83 -0.36
CA SER A 33 0.11 2.93 0.10
C SER A 33 -0.19 4.29 0.74
N LEU A 34 0.73 4.82 1.54
CA LEU A 34 0.60 6.15 2.14
C LEU A 34 0.61 7.25 1.08
N ALA A 35 1.54 7.20 0.13
CA ALA A 35 1.61 8.14 -0.99
C ALA A 35 0.32 8.12 -1.83
N LEU A 36 -0.26 6.93 -2.05
CA LEU A 36 -1.54 6.77 -2.73
C LEU A 36 -2.72 7.38 -1.98
N TYR A 37 -2.77 7.20 -0.66
CA TYR A 37 -3.80 7.81 0.18
C TYR A 37 -3.75 9.34 0.07
N VAL A 38 -2.55 9.92 0.16
CA VAL A 38 -2.36 11.37 0.02
C VAL A 38 -2.72 11.83 -1.40
N GLY A 39 -2.30 11.09 -2.44
CA GLY A 39 -2.64 11.38 -3.83
C GLY A 39 -4.15 11.38 -4.09
N HIS A 40 -4.88 10.41 -3.55
CA HIS A 40 -6.34 10.35 -3.63
C HIS A 40 -7.00 11.54 -2.92
N LYS A 41 -6.51 11.95 -1.74
CA LYS A 41 -7.02 13.12 -1.04
C LYS A 41 -6.85 14.40 -1.87
N LEU A 42 -5.69 14.57 -2.50
CA LEU A 42 -5.44 15.71 -3.39
C LEU A 42 -6.32 15.68 -4.63
N MET A 43 -6.56 14.50 -5.23
CA MET A 43 -7.47 14.36 -6.37
C MET A 43 -8.91 14.70 -5.97
N CYS A 44 -9.41 14.23 -4.83
CA CYS A 44 -10.75 14.62 -4.36
C CYS A 44 -10.84 16.12 -4.08
N MET A 45 -9.75 16.72 -3.59
CA MET A 45 -9.68 18.16 -3.34
C MET A 45 -9.86 18.93 -4.66
N THR A 46 -9.30 18.48 -5.79
CA THR A 46 -9.43 19.19 -7.08
C THR A 46 -10.86 19.23 -7.64
N ILE A 47 -11.75 18.35 -7.17
CA ILE A 47 -13.15 18.23 -7.62
C ILE A 47 -14.06 19.23 -6.87
N ILE A 48 -13.63 19.72 -5.70
CA ILE A 48 -14.43 20.64 -4.87
C ILE A 48 -14.20 22.09 -5.36
N PRO A 49 -15.26 22.91 -5.54
CA PRO A 49 -15.10 24.29 -5.97
C PRO A 49 -14.40 25.14 -4.90
N PHE A 50 -13.23 25.70 -5.24
CA PHE A 50 -12.47 26.57 -4.34
C PHE A 50 -12.89 28.03 -4.47
N SER A 51 -13.08 28.69 -3.32
CA SER A 51 -13.38 30.12 -3.23
C SER A 51 -12.23 31.01 -3.73
N ASN A 52 -10.98 30.53 -3.68
CA ASN A 52 -9.81 31.31 -4.09
C ASN A 52 -8.87 30.50 -5.01
N ARG A 53 -9.08 30.61 -6.33
CA ARG A 53 -8.30 29.89 -7.36
C ARG A 53 -6.80 30.20 -7.34
N ASN A 54 -6.42 31.40 -6.90
CA ASN A 54 -5.02 31.83 -6.93
C ASN A 54 -4.15 31.10 -5.88
N ASN A 55 -4.73 30.79 -4.71
CA ASN A 55 -4.06 30.03 -3.65
C ASN A 55 -3.79 28.57 -4.07
N PHE A 56 -4.75 27.97 -4.78
CA PHE A 56 -4.61 26.60 -5.28
C PHE A 56 -3.52 26.49 -6.37
N ALA A 57 -3.44 27.48 -7.27
CA ALA A 57 -2.40 27.55 -8.29
C ALA A 57 -0.99 27.62 -7.68
N GLN A 58 -0.80 28.41 -6.62
CA GLN A 58 0.48 28.48 -5.90
C GLN A 58 0.82 27.17 -5.19
N LEU A 59 -0.17 26.49 -4.61
CA LEU A 59 0.03 25.19 -3.94
C LEU A 59 0.46 24.11 -4.93
N ILE A 60 -0.10 24.12 -6.14
CA ILE A 60 0.25 23.20 -7.23
C ILE A 60 1.67 23.44 -7.76
N GLN A 61 2.12 24.69 -7.78
CA GLN A 61 3.46 25.06 -8.25
C GLN A 61 4.56 24.72 -7.24
N ASN A 62 4.21 24.32 -6.03
CA ASN A 62 5.19 23.94 -5.01
C ASN A 62 5.93 22.64 -5.41
N PRO A 63 7.27 22.59 -5.30
CA PRO A 63 8.07 21.39 -5.59
C PRO A 63 7.65 20.15 -4.78
N VAL A 64 7.10 20.31 -3.57
CA VAL A 64 6.56 19.19 -2.78
C VAL A 64 5.36 18.55 -3.48
N SER A 65 4.54 19.33 -4.18
CA SER A 65 3.43 18.81 -4.98
C SER A 65 3.90 18.01 -6.19
N MET A 66 5.14 18.20 -6.65
CA MET A 66 5.72 17.44 -7.76
C MET A 66 5.97 15.98 -7.39
N LEU A 67 6.30 15.70 -6.13
CA LEU A 67 6.54 14.33 -5.65
C LEU A 67 5.24 13.52 -5.55
N ILE A 68 4.14 14.14 -5.14
CA ILE A 68 2.87 13.45 -4.91
C ILE A 68 2.06 13.31 -6.22
N ARG A 69 2.26 14.24 -7.15
CA ARG A 69 1.60 14.28 -8.48
C ARG A 69 1.63 12.97 -9.26
N PRO A 70 2.77 12.26 -9.39
CA PRO A 70 2.81 10.98 -10.09
C PRO A 70 2.22 9.85 -9.22
N PHE A 71 1.03 10.04 -8.65
CA PHE A 71 0.43 9.05 -7.76
C PHE A 71 0.21 7.70 -8.45
N THR A 72 -0.04 7.70 -9.77
CA THR A 72 -0.17 6.49 -10.57
C THR A 72 1.10 5.63 -10.54
N LEU A 73 2.29 6.22 -10.44
CA LEU A 73 3.53 5.46 -10.29
C LEU A 73 3.55 4.67 -8.98
N TYR A 74 3.03 5.25 -7.89
CA TYR A 74 2.89 4.55 -6.62
C TYR A 74 1.87 3.40 -6.71
N VAL A 75 0.82 3.51 -7.55
CA VAL A 75 -0.12 2.41 -7.81
C VAL A 75 0.62 1.26 -8.47
N TYR A 76 1.37 1.54 -9.53
CA TYR A 76 2.11 0.51 -10.26
C TYR A 76 3.18 -0.15 -9.39
N ALA A 77 3.94 0.63 -8.61
CA ALA A 77 4.92 0.09 -7.68
C ALA A 77 4.27 -0.82 -6.62
N PHE A 78 3.15 -0.39 -6.04
CA PHE A 78 2.42 -1.18 -5.05
C PHE A 78 1.90 -2.51 -5.63
N LEU A 79 1.29 -2.46 -6.82
CA LEU A 79 0.78 -3.66 -7.50
C LEU A 79 1.91 -4.61 -7.90
N LEU A 80 3.01 -4.08 -8.45
CA LEU A 80 4.16 -4.87 -8.87
C LEU A 80 4.81 -5.58 -7.69
N LEU A 81 5.06 -4.88 -6.58
CA LEU A 81 5.63 -5.49 -5.37
C LEU A 81 4.69 -6.55 -4.77
N SER A 82 3.39 -6.30 -4.77
CA SER A 82 2.40 -7.25 -4.26
C SER A 82 2.29 -8.52 -5.13
N GLY A 83 2.37 -8.34 -6.46
CA GLY A 83 2.43 -9.43 -7.43
C GLY A 83 3.72 -10.24 -7.30
N PHE A 84 4.86 -9.56 -7.23
CA PHE A 84 6.17 -10.17 -7.03
C PHE A 84 6.22 -11.03 -5.76
N LEU A 85 5.74 -10.50 -4.63
CA LEU A 85 5.73 -11.24 -3.36
C LEU A 85 4.81 -12.47 -3.43
N THR A 86 3.71 -12.38 -4.16
CA THR A 86 2.81 -13.52 -4.39
C THR A 86 3.49 -14.59 -5.24
N ALA A 87 4.14 -14.22 -6.33
CA ALA A 87 4.88 -15.11 -7.21
C ALA A 87 6.08 -15.75 -6.50
N TYR A 88 6.83 -14.98 -5.70
CA TYR A 88 7.93 -15.46 -4.88
C TYR A 88 7.47 -16.55 -3.89
N ASN A 89 6.37 -16.29 -3.18
CA ASN A 89 5.79 -17.26 -2.26
C ASN A 89 5.24 -18.51 -2.98
N MET A 90 4.70 -18.39 -4.20
CA MET A 90 4.30 -19.54 -5.03
C MET A 90 5.52 -20.37 -5.46
N SER A 91 6.58 -19.72 -5.93
CA SER A 91 7.82 -20.38 -6.33
C SER A 91 8.45 -21.15 -5.16
N ARG A 92 8.47 -20.55 -3.97
CA ARG A 92 8.98 -21.19 -2.74
C ARG A 92 8.11 -22.39 -2.31
N GLU A 93 6.79 -22.29 -2.41
CA GLU A 93 5.89 -23.42 -2.13
C GLU A 93 6.09 -24.56 -3.14
N MET A 94 6.25 -24.24 -4.42
CA MET A 94 6.47 -25.21 -5.49
C MET A 94 7.81 -25.92 -5.34
N LYS A 95 8.88 -25.22 -4.95
CA LYS A 95 10.17 -25.86 -4.61
C LYS A 95 10.07 -26.82 -3.43
N ARG A 96 9.19 -26.54 -2.45
CA ARG A 96 9.05 -27.36 -1.23
C ARG A 96 8.13 -28.57 -1.43
N LYS A 97 7.03 -28.42 -2.17
CA LYS A 97 5.99 -29.45 -2.31
C LYS A 97 5.96 -30.13 -3.69
N GLY A 98 6.51 -29.50 -4.72
CA GLY A 98 6.41 -29.96 -6.11
C GLY A 98 5.09 -29.59 -6.82
N TYR A 99 4.06 -29.14 -6.10
CA TYR A 99 2.77 -28.72 -6.67
C TYR A 99 2.19 -27.51 -5.92
N ILE A 100 1.25 -26.81 -6.56
CA ILE A 100 0.56 -25.64 -5.99
C ILE A 100 -0.89 -26.01 -5.65
N ASP A 101 -1.24 -26.02 -4.36
CA ASP A 101 -2.62 -26.23 -3.89
C ASP A 101 -3.48 -24.96 -4.05
N TRP A 102 -4.02 -24.74 -5.25
CA TRP A 102 -4.86 -23.57 -5.54
C TRP A 102 -6.13 -23.51 -4.69
N LYS A 103 -6.81 -24.65 -4.48
CA LYS A 103 -8.07 -24.74 -3.71
C LYS A 103 -7.86 -24.33 -2.26
N ARG A 104 -6.86 -24.92 -1.59
CA ARG A 104 -6.52 -24.61 -0.20
C ARG A 104 -6.10 -23.15 -0.02
N ARG A 105 -5.36 -22.58 -0.99
CA ARG A 105 -4.94 -21.18 -0.95
C ARG A 105 -6.10 -20.20 -1.12
N TYR A 106 -7.08 -20.52 -1.96
CA TYR A 106 -8.28 -19.71 -2.12
C TYR A 106 -9.17 -19.77 -0.87
N LEU A 107 -9.42 -20.98 -0.34
CA LEU A 107 -10.19 -21.19 0.89
C LEU A 107 -9.53 -20.51 2.11
N ALA A 108 -8.21 -20.64 2.26
CA ALA A 108 -7.48 -19.99 3.34
C ALA A 108 -7.50 -18.45 3.25
N ARG A 109 -7.68 -17.88 2.04
CA ARG A 109 -7.87 -16.43 1.88
C ARG A 109 -9.26 -16.01 2.32
N PHE A 110 -10.27 -16.81 2.03
CA PHE A 110 -11.67 -16.54 2.41
C PHE A 110 -11.83 -16.60 3.93
N ILE A 111 -11.41 -17.71 4.55
CA ILE A 111 -11.53 -17.95 6.01
C ILE A 111 -10.77 -16.91 6.85
N ARG A 112 -9.73 -16.27 6.32
CA ARG A 112 -8.98 -15.23 7.04
C ARG A 112 -9.61 -13.84 6.92
N ASN A 113 -10.59 -13.67 6.03
CA ASN A 113 -11.21 -12.38 5.73
C ASN A 113 -12.68 -12.30 6.20
N ASP A 114 -13.18 -13.36 6.85
CA ASP A 114 -14.39 -13.43 7.67
C ASP A 114 -14.01 -13.28 9.15
#